data_AF-A0A3D4EVP1-F1
#
_entry.id   AF-A0A3D4EVP1-F1
#
_cell.length_a   1.000
_cell.length_b   1.000
_cell.length_c   1.000
_cell.angle_alpha   90.00
_cell.angle_beta   90.00
_cell.angle_gamma   90.00
#
_symmetry.space_group_name_H-M   'P 1'
#
loop_
_entity.id
_entity.type
_entity.pdbx_description
1 polymer ?
#
loop_
_entity_poly.entity_id
_entity_poly.type
_entity_poly.pdbx_seq_one_letter_code
_entity_poly.pdbx_strand_id
1 'polypeptide(L)'
;IKHSSLSRDEELKRLVLRDEVRPDFRIYTGNDLGIDMIEYGSDYLLGLAAFCPEKFAERDRLWANNDAGYFKLNDALQYLGNVGFRDSVPAYKHSCAVFQHLLGRIPTSEPHKLCPRRPDWEVDIMKDCAKRLGYF
;
A
#
# COMPACT_ATOMS: atom_id res chain seq x y z
N ILE A 1 -12.97 12.29 -2.86
CA ILE A 1 -13.46 11.28 -1.87
C ILE A 1 -12.40 10.20 -1.72
N LYS A 2 -12.22 9.61 -0.53
CA LYS A 2 -11.47 8.36 -0.36
C LYS A 2 -12.45 7.19 -0.33
N HIS A 3 -12.23 6.15 -1.12
CA HIS A 3 -12.95 4.88 -0.98
C HIS A 3 -11.97 3.77 -0.61
N SER A 4 -12.41 2.84 0.23
CA SER A 4 -11.56 1.74 0.74
C SER A 4 -12.33 0.44 0.65
N SER A 5 -12.99 0.21 -0.49
CA SER A 5 -13.80 -0.99 -0.74
C SER A 5 -12.95 -2.25 -0.85
N LEU A 6 -11.64 -2.10 -1.12
CA LEU A 6 -10.72 -3.19 -1.48
C LEU A 6 -11.20 -4.01 -2.70
N SER A 7 -12.12 -3.44 -3.49
CA SER A 7 -12.74 -4.08 -4.65
C SER A 7 -12.48 -3.23 -5.88
N ARG A 8 -11.68 -3.78 -6.79
CA ARG A 8 -11.25 -3.11 -8.03
C ARG A 8 -12.44 -2.71 -8.91
N ASP A 9 -13.42 -3.60 -9.05
CA ASP A 9 -14.62 -3.32 -9.84
C ASP A 9 -15.40 -2.13 -9.31
N GLU A 10 -15.53 -2.03 -7.98
CA GLU A 10 -16.21 -0.91 -7.34
C GLU A 10 -15.42 0.40 -7.45
N GLU A 11 -14.08 0.34 -7.55
CA GLU A 11 -13.24 1.52 -7.77
C GLU A 11 -13.38 2.02 -9.21
N LEU A 12 -13.33 1.10 -10.19
CA LEU A 12 -13.48 1.41 -11.62
C LEU A 12 -14.85 2.02 -11.94
N LYS A 13 -15.94 1.45 -11.39
CA LYS A 13 -17.29 2.02 -11.55
C LYS A 13 -17.37 3.47 -11.07
N ARG A 14 -16.66 3.81 -9.99
CA ARG A 14 -16.62 5.19 -9.46
C ARG A 14 -15.83 6.12 -10.36
N LEU A 15 -14.74 5.65 -10.96
CA LEU A 15 -13.97 6.43 -11.92
C LEU A 15 -14.80 6.74 -13.18
N VAL A 16 -15.49 5.73 -13.74
CA VAL A 16 -16.41 5.94 -14.87
C VAL A 16 -17.49 6.97 -14.53
N LEU A 17 -18.15 6.83 -13.38
CA LEU A 17 -19.17 7.79 -12.94
C LEU A 17 -18.60 9.20 -12.72
N ARG A 18 -17.37 9.31 -12.20
CA ARG A 18 -16.67 10.58 -12.03
C ARG A 18 -16.42 11.22 -13.38
N ASP A 19 -15.90 10.47 -14.34
CA ASP A 19 -15.58 10.97 -15.68
C ASP A 19 -16.85 11.48 -16.40
N GLU A 20 -17.99 10.80 -16.21
CA GLU A 20 -19.28 11.19 -16.77
C GLU A 20 -19.89 12.44 -16.13
N VAL A 21 -19.86 12.55 -14.80
CA VAL A 21 -20.66 13.54 -14.06
C VAL A 21 -19.82 14.71 -13.53
N ARG A 22 -18.57 14.46 -13.12
CA ARG A 22 -17.68 15.44 -12.47
C ARG A 22 -16.20 15.15 -12.76
N PRO A 23 -15.71 15.37 -13.99
CA PRO A 23 -14.35 14.98 -14.41
C PRO A 23 -13.24 15.55 -13.51
N ASP A 24 -13.41 16.77 -13.00
CA ASP A 24 -12.44 17.44 -12.12
C ASP A 24 -12.47 16.95 -10.66
N PHE A 25 -13.41 16.07 -10.29
CA PHE A 25 -13.55 15.60 -8.93
C PHE A 25 -12.46 14.59 -8.57
N ARG A 26 -11.65 14.91 -7.55
CA ARG A 26 -10.58 14.02 -7.09
C ARG A 26 -11.12 12.79 -6.36
N ILE A 27 -10.64 11.63 -6.79
CA ILE A 27 -10.90 10.33 -6.19
C ILE A 27 -9.57 9.79 -5.67
N TYR A 28 -9.56 9.33 -4.42
CA TYR A 28 -8.40 8.70 -3.80
C TYR A 28 -8.71 7.24 -3.52
N THR A 29 -7.93 6.34 -4.13
CA THR A 29 -7.97 4.93 -3.78
C THR A 29 -7.43 4.74 -2.38
N GLY A 30 -8.16 4.00 -1.57
CA GLY A 30 -7.73 3.44 -0.30
C GLY A 30 -7.61 1.93 -0.39
N ASN A 31 -7.38 1.40 -1.59
CA ASN A 31 -7.25 -0.02 -1.85
C ASN A 31 -5.77 -0.43 -1.79
N ASP A 32 -5.33 -0.81 -0.60
CA ASP A 32 -3.98 -1.33 -0.40
C ASP A 32 -3.73 -2.70 -1.10
N LEU A 33 -4.79 -3.32 -1.66
CA LEU A 33 -4.72 -4.51 -2.52
C LEU A 33 -4.76 -4.17 -4.04
N GLY A 34 -4.81 -2.90 -4.40
CA GLY A 34 -4.84 -2.41 -5.78
C GLY A 34 -4.23 -1.01 -5.86
N ILE A 35 -2.92 -0.92 -5.65
CA ILE A 35 -2.22 0.37 -5.53
C ILE A 35 -1.99 1.07 -6.87
N ASP A 36 -2.17 0.31 -7.95
CA ASP A 36 -2.06 0.69 -9.36
C ASP A 36 -3.31 1.39 -9.88
N MET A 37 -4.35 1.60 -9.05
CA MET A 37 -5.53 2.40 -9.43
C MET A 37 -5.17 3.83 -9.86
N ILE A 38 -3.96 4.29 -9.56
CA ILE A 38 -3.39 5.54 -10.09
C ILE A 38 -3.27 5.56 -11.62
N GLU A 39 -3.01 4.40 -12.22
CA GLU A 39 -2.88 4.23 -13.66
C GLU A 39 -4.24 4.41 -14.36
N TYR A 40 -5.33 4.27 -13.61
CA TYR A 40 -6.71 4.35 -14.10
C TYR A 40 -7.37 5.71 -13.82
N GLY A 41 -6.61 6.69 -13.31
CA GLY A 41 -7.09 8.06 -13.09
C GLY A 41 -7.55 8.38 -11.67
N SER A 42 -7.18 7.54 -10.68
CA SER A 42 -7.32 7.85 -9.26
C SER A 42 -6.03 8.52 -8.71
N ASP A 43 -6.15 9.37 -7.69
CA ASP A 43 -5.05 9.62 -6.75
C ASP A 43 -5.04 8.49 -5.69
N TYR A 44 -4.11 8.48 -4.74
CA TYR A 44 -4.09 7.47 -3.68
C TYR A 44 -3.97 8.06 -2.26
N LEU A 45 -4.60 7.39 -1.30
CA LEU A 45 -4.43 7.61 0.13
C LEU A 45 -4.41 6.25 0.83
N LEU A 46 -3.22 5.65 0.91
CA LEU A 46 -3.00 4.25 1.26
C LEU A 46 -2.44 4.11 2.68
N GLY A 47 -2.91 3.11 3.42
CA GLY A 47 -2.30 2.75 4.69
C GLY A 47 -0.93 2.10 4.49
N LEU A 48 -0.74 1.44 3.36
CA LEU A 48 0.51 0.80 2.93
C LEU A 48 1.68 1.80 2.82
N ALA A 49 1.39 3.06 2.48
CA ALA A 49 2.39 4.11 2.44
C ALA A 49 3.07 4.36 3.80
N ALA A 50 2.44 3.96 4.92
CA ALA A 50 3.04 4.05 6.25
C ALA A 50 4.23 3.10 6.47
N PHE A 51 4.35 2.04 5.67
CA PHE A 51 5.46 1.09 5.77
C PHE A 51 6.76 1.68 5.19
N CYS A 52 6.66 2.39 4.07
CA CYS A 52 7.82 2.84 3.30
C CYS A 52 7.47 4.07 2.43
N PRO A 53 7.15 5.24 3.02
CA PRO A 53 6.70 6.41 2.27
C PRO A 53 7.71 6.85 1.20
N GLU A 54 9.01 6.67 1.45
CA GLU A 54 10.08 6.95 0.50
C GLU A 54 10.03 6.07 -0.77
N LYS A 55 9.56 4.82 -0.66
CA LYS A 55 9.41 3.91 -1.81
C LYS A 55 8.20 4.28 -2.66
N PHE A 56 7.14 4.79 -2.05
CA PHE A 56 6.02 5.40 -2.78
C PHE A 56 6.44 6.67 -3.51
N ALA A 57 7.20 7.55 -2.86
CA ALA A 57 7.74 8.74 -3.52
C ALA A 57 8.69 8.38 -4.69
N GLU A 58 9.52 7.34 -4.53
CA GLU A 58 10.36 6.81 -5.60
C GLU A 58 9.52 6.27 -6.77
N ARG A 59 8.49 5.47 -6.48
CA ARG A 59 7.55 4.94 -7.49
C ARG A 59 6.89 6.08 -8.28
N ASP A 60 6.36 7.08 -7.58
CA ASP A 60 5.64 8.19 -8.21
C ASP A 60 6.58 9.03 -9.10
N ARG A 61 7.85 9.20 -8.69
CA ARG A 61 8.87 9.85 -9.52
C ARG A 61 9.18 9.03 -10.78
N LEU A 62 9.25 7.70 -10.68
CA LEU A 62 9.49 6.83 -11.84
C LEU A 62 8.31 6.91 -12.82
N TRP A 63 7.07 6.89 -12.30
CA TRP A 63 5.85 7.07 -13.08
C TRP A 63 5.85 8.40 -13.84
N ALA A 64 6.11 9.50 -13.14
CA ALA A 64 6.12 10.84 -13.73
C ALA A 64 7.18 11.02 -14.84
N ASN A 65 8.27 10.24 -14.79
CA ASN A 65 9.34 10.27 -15.79
C ASN A 65 9.17 9.20 -16.89
N ASN A 66 8.07 8.46 -16.90
CA ASN A 66 7.84 7.34 -17.82
C ASN A 66 8.98 6.30 -17.79
N ASP A 67 9.53 6.05 -16.60
CA ASP A 67 10.64 5.14 -16.37
C ASP A 67 10.13 3.72 -16.09
N ALA A 68 10.61 2.74 -16.86
CA ALA A 68 10.22 1.32 -16.73
C ALA A 68 10.57 0.72 -15.35
N GLY A 69 11.47 1.33 -14.59
CA GLY A 69 11.73 0.97 -13.19
C GLY A 69 10.50 1.05 -12.30
N TYR A 70 9.48 1.84 -12.70
CA TYR A 70 8.18 1.91 -12.04
C TYR A 70 7.58 0.51 -11.82
N PHE A 71 7.52 -0.33 -12.85
CA PHE A 71 6.81 -1.61 -12.79
C PHE A 71 7.39 -2.53 -11.72
N LYS A 72 8.71 -2.67 -11.70
CA LYS A 72 9.39 -3.52 -10.69
C LYS A 72 9.14 -3.02 -9.26
N LEU A 73 9.20 -1.71 -9.04
CA LEU A 73 8.96 -1.14 -7.72
C LEU A 73 7.48 -1.24 -7.33
N ASN A 74 6.57 -1.00 -8.27
CA ASN A 74 5.13 -1.13 -8.06
C ASN A 74 4.76 -2.58 -7.71
N ASP A 75 5.32 -3.58 -8.38
CA ASP A 75 5.11 -5.00 -8.05
C ASP A 75 5.58 -5.35 -6.63
N ALA A 76 6.75 -4.84 -6.24
CA ALA A 76 7.28 -5.05 -4.88
C ALA A 76 6.40 -4.39 -3.81
N LEU A 77 5.90 -3.17 -4.09
CA LEU A 77 4.94 -2.49 -3.22
C LEU A 77 3.59 -3.22 -3.16
N GLN A 78 3.08 -3.69 -4.30
CA GLN A 78 1.83 -4.44 -4.37
C GLN A 78 1.94 -5.77 -3.60
N TYR A 79 3.10 -6.43 -3.65
CA TYR A 79 3.37 -7.60 -2.82
C TYR A 79 3.31 -7.27 -1.32
N LEU A 80 3.94 -6.18 -0.89
CA LEU A 80 3.82 -5.70 0.50
C LEU A 80 2.36 -5.39 0.87
N GLY A 81 1.58 -4.81 -0.04
CA GLY A 81 0.15 -4.58 0.12
C GLY A 81 -0.63 -5.87 0.35
N ASN A 82 -0.44 -6.85 -0.53
CA ASN A 82 -1.06 -8.17 -0.43
C ASN A 82 -0.73 -8.87 0.90
N VAL A 83 0.52 -8.77 1.36
CA VAL A 83 0.92 -9.37 2.65
C VAL A 83 0.36 -8.57 3.82
N GLY A 84 0.52 -7.25 3.85
CA GLY A 84 0.15 -6.39 4.97
C GLY A 84 -1.36 -6.32 5.19
N PHE A 85 -2.14 -6.30 4.10
CA PHE A 85 -3.59 -6.11 4.13
C PHE A 85 -4.40 -7.41 3.93
N ARG A 86 -3.75 -8.57 3.96
CA ARG A 86 -4.46 -9.87 4.02
C ARG A 86 -5.39 -9.94 5.24
N ASP A 87 -6.44 -10.75 5.14
CA ASP A 87 -7.40 -10.94 6.23
C ASP A 87 -6.70 -11.39 7.54
N SER A 88 -7.00 -10.84 8.71
CA SER A 88 -7.87 -9.68 8.98
C SER A 88 -7.21 -8.35 8.63
N VAL A 89 -7.84 -7.55 7.77
CA VAL A 89 -7.31 -6.26 7.27
C VAL A 89 -6.80 -5.34 8.40
N PRO A 90 -7.51 -5.13 9.53
CA PRO A 90 -7.04 -4.24 10.60
C PRO A 90 -5.70 -4.64 11.24
N ALA A 91 -5.26 -5.90 11.07
CA ALA A 91 -3.97 -6.39 11.54
C ALA A 91 -2.77 -5.81 10.76
N TYR A 92 -3.00 -5.08 9.65
CA TYR A 92 -1.94 -4.41 8.90
C TYR A 92 -1.09 -3.48 9.77
N LYS A 93 -1.65 -2.91 10.85
CA LYS A 93 -0.92 -2.07 11.80
C LYS A 93 0.19 -2.84 12.50
N HIS A 94 -0.05 -4.11 12.83
CA HIS A 94 0.99 -4.97 13.39
C HIS A 94 2.04 -5.32 12.33
N SER A 95 1.63 -5.68 11.11
CA SER A 95 2.56 -5.88 9.99
C SER A 95 3.44 -4.64 9.76
N CYS A 96 2.87 -3.44 9.79
CA CYS A 96 3.58 -2.18 9.65
C CYS A 96 4.58 -1.96 10.79
N ALA A 97 4.19 -2.26 12.03
CA ALA A 97 5.09 -2.15 13.17
C ALA A 97 6.24 -3.15 13.10
N VAL A 98 5.97 -4.41 12.69
CA VAL A 98 7.01 -5.43 12.43
C VAL A 98 7.97 -4.95 11.35
N PHE A 99 7.46 -4.43 10.23
CA PHE A 99 8.29 -3.90 9.14
C PHE A 99 9.17 -2.74 9.61
N GLN A 100 8.60 -1.76 10.30
CA GLN A 100 9.33 -0.58 10.78
C GLN A 100 10.36 -0.94 11.87
N HIS A 101 10.06 -1.92 12.73
CA HIS A 101 11.00 -2.42 13.72
C HIS A 101 12.16 -3.19 13.07
N LEU A 102 11.86 -4.03 12.06
CA LEU A 102 12.87 -4.74 11.27
C LEU A 102 13.86 -3.77 10.60
N LEU A 103 13.38 -2.61 10.15
CA LEU A 103 14.22 -1.53 9.59
C LEU A 103 14.90 -0.65 10.65
N GLY A 104 14.75 -0.95 11.94
CA GLY A 104 15.34 -0.17 13.05
C GLY A 104 14.73 1.22 13.24
N ARG A 105 13.55 1.50 12.67
CA ARG A 105 12.90 2.83 12.74
C ARG A 105 12.11 3.06 14.01
N ILE A 106 11.62 1.98 14.63
CA ILE A 106 10.89 2.02 15.89
C ILE A 106 11.46 0.98 16.86
N PRO A 107 11.41 1.22 18.18
CA PRO A 107 12.06 0.37 19.18
C PRO A 107 11.35 -0.97 19.38
N THR A 108 10.11 -1.10 18.94
CA THR A 108 9.29 -2.31 19.13
C THR A 108 8.24 -2.45 18.04
N SER A 109 7.86 -3.68 17.71
CA SER A 109 6.73 -3.99 16.83
C SER A 109 5.40 -4.10 17.57
N GLU A 110 5.36 -3.86 18.88
CA GLU A 110 4.16 -4.02 19.70
C GLU A 110 3.06 -3.02 19.30
N PRO A 111 1.89 -3.48 18.80
CA PRO A 111 0.79 -2.60 18.47
C PRO A 111 -0.03 -2.29 19.73
N HIS A 112 -0.98 -1.35 19.62
CA HIS A 112 -1.95 -1.11 20.68
C HIS A 112 -2.68 -2.42 21.06
N LYS A 113 -3.01 -2.62 22.34
CA LYS A 113 -3.56 -3.89 22.88
C LYS A 113 -4.86 -4.35 22.20
N LEU A 114 -5.64 -3.42 21.66
CA LEU A 114 -6.88 -3.69 20.93
C LEU A 114 -6.68 -3.97 19.43
N CYS A 115 -5.45 -3.86 18.93
CA CYS A 115 -5.13 -4.15 17.55
C CYS A 115 -4.97 -5.67 17.37
N PRO A 116 -5.61 -6.26 16.35
CA PRO A 116 -5.33 -7.64 15.97
C PRO A 116 -3.84 -7.83 15.70
N ARG A 117 -3.31 -8.96 16.17
CA ARG A 117 -1.92 -9.35 15.95
C ARG A 117 -1.83 -10.31 14.77
N ARG A 118 -0.64 -10.30 14.17
CA ARG A 118 -0.18 -11.30 13.22
C ARG A 118 0.59 -12.39 13.98
N PRO A 119 0.70 -13.60 13.44
CA PRO A 119 1.51 -14.66 14.04
C PRO A 119 2.99 -14.29 14.15
N ASP A 120 3.74 -15.04 14.96
CA ASP A 120 5.16 -14.76 15.22
C ASP A 120 6.04 -14.83 13.96
N TRP A 121 5.64 -15.61 12.95
CA TRP A 121 6.32 -15.70 11.66
C TRP A 121 6.16 -14.45 10.78
N GLU A 122 5.38 -13.43 11.21
CA GLU A 122 5.20 -12.19 10.45
C GLU A 122 6.53 -11.52 10.11
N VAL A 123 7.52 -11.64 11.00
CA VAL A 123 8.85 -11.07 10.80
C VAL A 123 9.54 -11.62 9.54
N ASP A 124 9.36 -12.91 9.23
CA ASP A 124 10.01 -13.56 8.10
C ASP A 124 9.41 -13.08 6.77
N ILE A 125 8.07 -12.97 6.69
CA ILE A 125 7.41 -12.49 5.48
C ILE A 125 7.61 -10.98 5.28
N MET A 126 7.66 -10.19 6.36
CA MET A 126 8.01 -8.77 6.29
C MET A 126 9.45 -8.56 5.84
N LYS A 127 10.38 -9.45 6.25
CA LYS A 127 11.77 -9.44 5.79
C LYS A 127 11.88 -9.75 4.30
N ASP A 128 11.08 -10.68 3.77
CA ASP A 128 11.00 -10.91 2.32
C ASP A 128 10.51 -9.66 1.57
N CYS A 129 9.46 -9.00 2.08
CA CYS A 129 8.98 -7.73 1.51
C CYS A 129 10.08 -6.65 1.52
N ALA A 130 10.82 -6.52 2.62
CA ALA A 130 11.89 -5.53 2.74
C ALA A 130 13.04 -5.79 1.75
N LYS A 131 13.42 -7.06 1.53
CA LYS A 131 14.42 -7.45 0.52
C LYS A 131 13.97 -7.10 -0.90
N ARG A 132 12.71 -7.37 -1.25
CA ARG A 132 12.14 -7.01 -2.56
C ARG A 132 12.18 -5.51 -2.82
N LEU A 133 12.06 -4.70 -1.77
CA LEU A 133 12.17 -3.24 -1.81
C LEU A 133 13.61 -2.71 -1.72
N GLY A 134 14.60 -3.60 -1.55
CA GLY A 134 16.03 -3.26 -1.54
C GLY A 134 16.56 -2.67 -0.24
N TYR A 135 15.95 -2.98 0.91
CA TYR A 135 16.48 -2.54 2.22
C TYR A 135 17.65 -3.39 2.73
N PHE A 136 17.79 -4.63 2.25
CA PHE A 136 18.84 -5.58 2.61
C PHE A 136 19.30 -6.37 1.38
#